data_AF-A0A223PL26-F1
#
_entry.id   AF-A0A223PL26-F1
#
_cell.length_a   1.000
_cell.length_b   1.000
_cell.length_c   1.000
_cell.angle_alpha   90.00
_cell.angle_beta   90.00
_cell.angle_gamma   90.00
#
_symmetry.space_group_name_H-M   'P 1'
#
loop_
_entity.id
_entity.type
_entity.pdbx_description
1 polymer ?
#
loop_
_entity_poly.entity_id
_entity_poly.type
_entity_poly.pdbx_seq_one_letter_code
_entity_poly.pdbx_strand_id
1 'polypeptide(L)'
;ERTTENWNSVVDCPPQVYFIDLEFGCCSAHTLPELTDGQSFHLALARHDCVYILGGHIASTDCRPPRLFRLRVELLLGSPLLSCEILNDSLSITSAIVTPIGYHEYIILGGYQSDSQKRMQCTYVALDDVGIHMEAREPPEWNSEISQSRTWFGGSLENGSALLAVPSGTNPAPPEGYYFYQVSFKLKEDGEEPTQTCSQESTDFEDSAPLEDSEELYFGREPHEMEDSS
;
A
#
# COMPACT_ATOMS: atom_id res chain seq x y z
N GLU A 1 -19.27 8.94 26.25
CA GLU A 1 -20.03 10.21 26.22
C GLU A 1 -19.05 11.37 26.08
N ARG A 2 -19.37 12.38 25.27
CA ARG A 2 -18.41 13.43 24.87
C ARG A 2 -18.46 14.61 25.83
N THR A 3 -17.29 15.05 26.27
CA THR A 3 -17.01 16.23 27.10
C THR A 3 -15.84 17.02 26.48
N THR A 4 -15.54 18.19 27.02
CA THR A 4 -14.35 18.96 26.63
C THR A 4 -13.05 18.27 27.04
N GLU A 5 -13.07 17.46 28.09
CA GLU A 5 -11.90 16.74 28.61
C GLU A 5 -11.56 15.50 27.77
N ASN A 6 -12.55 14.87 27.14
CA ASN A 6 -12.37 13.67 26.31
C ASN A 6 -12.74 13.90 24.84
N TRP A 7 -12.66 15.15 24.37
CA TRP A 7 -13.17 15.58 23.06
C TRP A 7 -12.62 14.76 21.88
N ASN A 8 -11.34 14.36 21.98
CA ASN A 8 -10.61 13.57 20.97
C ASN A 8 -10.48 12.09 21.35
N SER A 9 -11.11 11.65 22.46
CA SER A 9 -11.13 10.23 22.81
C SER A 9 -12.04 9.49 21.85
N VAL A 10 -11.54 8.36 21.35
CA VAL A 10 -12.24 7.49 20.41
C VAL A 10 -12.57 6.16 21.08
N VAL A 11 -13.65 5.55 20.62
CA VAL A 11 -14.05 4.18 20.99
C VAL A 11 -14.47 3.47 19.71
N ASP A 12 -14.29 2.14 19.67
CA ASP A 12 -14.80 1.37 18.54
C ASP A 12 -16.34 1.44 18.49
N CYS A 13 -16.87 1.42 17.27
CA CYS A 13 -18.31 1.33 17.05
C CYS A 13 -18.84 -0.06 17.46
N PRO A 14 -20.14 -0.18 17.78
CA PRO A 14 -20.78 -1.49 17.92
C PRO A 14 -20.53 -2.37 16.68
N PRO A 15 -20.23 -3.67 16.83
CA PRO A 15 -19.83 -4.56 15.74
C PRO A 15 -21.03 -5.02 14.89
N GLN A 16 -21.63 -4.08 14.18
CA GLN A 16 -22.72 -4.33 13.24
C GLN A 16 -22.20 -4.31 11.81
N VAL A 17 -22.76 -5.18 10.98
CA VAL A 17 -22.55 -5.19 9.53
C VAL A 17 -23.62 -4.32 8.88
N TYR A 18 -23.18 -3.32 8.13
CA TYR A 18 -24.06 -2.46 7.36
C TYR A 18 -24.08 -2.93 5.91
N PHE A 19 -25.26 -3.31 5.42
CA PHE A 19 -25.49 -3.58 4.01
C PHE A 19 -26.03 -2.30 3.37
N ILE A 20 -25.33 -1.79 2.36
CA ILE A 20 -25.61 -0.52 1.70
C ILE A 20 -25.91 -0.82 0.23
N ASP A 21 -27.15 -0.55 -0.18
CA ASP A 21 -27.55 -0.58 -1.58
C ASP A 21 -27.22 0.77 -2.21
N LEU A 22 -26.33 0.76 -3.20
CA LEU A 22 -25.89 1.98 -3.88
C LEU A 22 -26.87 2.47 -4.95
N GLU A 23 -27.74 1.60 -5.47
CA GLU A 23 -28.72 1.96 -6.50
C GLU A 23 -29.90 2.73 -5.86
N PHE A 24 -30.41 2.23 -4.73
CA PHE A 24 -31.55 2.83 -4.03
C PHE A 24 -31.16 3.71 -2.84
N GLY A 25 -29.88 3.70 -2.45
CA GLY A 25 -29.38 4.47 -1.30
C GLY A 25 -29.95 3.99 0.04
N CYS A 26 -30.37 2.72 0.13
CA CYS A 26 -30.94 2.15 1.35
C CYS A 26 -29.86 1.40 2.15
N CYS A 27 -29.98 1.43 3.47
CA CYS A 27 -29.05 0.76 4.37
C CYS A 27 -29.81 -0.12 5.36
N SER A 28 -29.27 -1.29 5.66
CA SER A 28 -29.74 -2.15 6.75
C SER A 28 -28.57 -2.56 7.65
N ALA A 29 -28.81 -2.62 8.95
CA ALA A 29 -27.81 -2.99 9.95
C ALA A 29 -28.12 -4.37 10.53
N HIS A 30 -27.11 -5.22 10.63
CA HIS A 30 -27.23 -6.61 11.05
C HIS A 30 -26.22 -6.92 12.13
N THR A 31 -26.68 -7.54 13.21
CA THR A 31 -25.82 -8.04 14.29
C THR A 31 -25.54 -9.51 14.05
N LEU A 32 -24.26 -9.91 14.11
CA LEU A 32 -23.83 -11.29 13.93
C LEU A 32 -23.20 -11.79 15.24
N PRO A 33 -23.58 -12.98 15.74
CA PRO A 33 -23.12 -13.47 17.04
C PRO A 33 -21.60 -13.70 17.10
N GLU A 34 -20.96 -13.95 15.97
CA GLU A 34 -19.51 -14.14 15.85
C GLU A 34 -18.73 -12.83 16.03
N LEU A 35 -19.36 -11.68 15.77
CA LEU A 35 -18.75 -10.36 15.88
C LEU A 35 -19.09 -9.76 17.26
N THR A 36 -18.29 -10.14 18.27
CA THR A 36 -18.56 -9.77 19.67
C THR A 36 -18.06 -8.39 20.07
N ASP A 37 -16.97 -7.94 19.46
CA ASP A 37 -16.25 -6.72 19.83
C ASP A 37 -16.13 -5.79 18.62
N GLY A 38 -16.25 -4.49 18.86
CA GLY A 38 -15.87 -3.49 17.87
C GLY A 38 -14.38 -3.61 17.54
N GLN A 39 -14.02 -3.40 16.27
CA GLN A 39 -12.63 -3.43 15.84
C GLN A 39 -12.36 -2.42 14.73
N SER A 40 -11.14 -1.90 14.69
CA SER A 40 -10.68 -0.91 13.72
C SER A 40 -9.35 -1.33 13.08
N PHE A 41 -9.00 -0.68 11.97
CA PHE A 41 -7.73 -0.91 11.24
C PHE A 41 -7.47 -2.37 10.79
N HIS A 42 -8.53 -3.15 10.59
CA HIS A 42 -8.49 -4.48 10.00
C HIS A 42 -8.35 -4.40 8.47
N LEU A 43 -7.99 -5.52 7.85
CA LEU A 43 -8.09 -5.69 6.40
C LEU A 43 -9.43 -6.32 6.04
N ALA A 44 -9.94 -5.99 4.86
CA ALA A 44 -11.10 -6.63 4.27
C ALA A 44 -10.81 -6.99 2.81
N LEU A 45 -10.94 -8.27 2.46
CA LEU A 45 -10.76 -8.78 1.09
C LEU A 45 -12.07 -9.42 0.62
N ALA A 46 -12.54 -9.04 -0.57
CA ALA A 46 -13.81 -9.55 -1.10
C ALA A 46 -13.58 -10.47 -2.31
N ARG A 47 -14.31 -11.57 -2.36
CA ARG A 47 -14.41 -12.47 -3.51
C ARG A 47 -15.84 -12.97 -3.63
N HIS A 48 -16.47 -12.69 -4.77
CA HIS A 48 -17.87 -13.04 -5.03
C HIS A 48 -18.82 -12.54 -3.93
N ASP A 49 -19.51 -13.45 -3.24
CA ASP A 49 -20.47 -13.21 -2.17
C ASP A 49 -19.83 -13.23 -0.76
N CYS A 50 -18.49 -13.32 -0.68
CA CYS A 50 -17.75 -13.43 0.56
C CYS A 50 -16.81 -12.24 0.81
N VAL A 51 -16.74 -11.81 2.07
CA VAL A 51 -15.78 -10.82 2.58
C VAL A 51 -14.99 -11.44 3.73
N TYR A 52 -13.67 -11.44 3.59
CA TYR A 52 -12.72 -11.91 4.59
C TYR A 52 -12.20 -10.72 5.39
N ILE A 53 -12.45 -10.72 6.69
CA ILE A 53 -12.00 -9.67 7.61
C ILE A 53 -10.88 -10.24 8.48
N LEU A 54 -9.70 -9.64 8.45
CA LEU A 54 -8.53 -10.14 9.18
C LEU A 54 -7.76 -9.07 9.92
N GLY A 55 -7.19 -9.47 11.06
CA GLY A 55 -6.47 -8.57 11.96
C GLY A 55 -7.40 -7.54 12.61
N GLY A 56 -6.87 -6.35 12.88
CA GLY A 56 -7.56 -5.27 13.56
C GLY A 56 -7.14 -5.08 15.01
N HIS A 57 -7.59 -3.96 15.57
CA HIS A 57 -7.38 -3.55 16.96
C HIS A 57 -8.72 -3.43 17.66
N ILE A 58 -8.80 -3.91 18.90
CA ILE A 58 -9.94 -3.71 19.79
C ILE A 58 -9.52 -2.68 20.84
N ALA A 59 -10.05 -1.46 20.74
CA ALA A 59 -9.68 -0.33 21.58
C ALA A 59 -10.06 -0.52 23.05
N SER A 60 -11.17 -1.21 23.35
CA SER A 60 -11.62 -1.43 24.73
C SER A 60 -10.71 -2.34 25.55
N THR A 61 -9.99 -3.25 24.88
CA THR A 61 -9.06 -4.20 25.53
C THR A 61 -7.60 -3.97 25.14
N ASP A 62 -7.35 -2.98 24.27
CA ASP A 62 -6.05 -2.66 23.70
C ASP A 62 -5.30 -3.90 23.16
N CYS A 63 -5.99 -4.68 22.32
CA CYS A 63 -5.44 -5.94 21.82
C CYS A 63 -5.59 -6.07 20.29
N ARG A 64 -4.73 -6.90 19.69
CA ARG A 64 -4.73 -7.22 18.25
C ARG A 64 -4.95 -8.71 18.08
N PRO A 65 -6.18 -9.22 18.26
CA PRO A 65 -6.40 -10.66 18.23
C PRO A 65 -6.19 -11.18 16.80
N PRO A 66 -5.55 -12.34 16.60
CA PRO A 66 -5.42 -12.96 15.28
C PRO A 66 -6.77 -13.61 14.91
N ARG A 67 -7.80 -12.79 14.65
CA ARG A 67 -9.12 -13.25 14.19
C ARG A 67 -9.20 -13.14 12.68
N LEU A 68 -9.86 -14.11 12.06
CA LEU A 68 -10.20 -14.11 10.65
C LEU A 68 -11.67 -14.50 10.55
N PHE A 69 -12.47 -13.61 9.98
CA PHE A 69 -13.88 -13.83 9.75
C PHE A 69 -14.14 -13.98 8.27
N ARG A 70 -14.98 -14.95 7.91
CA ARG A 70 -15.59 -15.04 6.58
C ARG A 70 -17.05 -14.64 6.71
N LEU A 71 -17.37 -13.45 6.24
CA LEU A 71 -18.75 -12.99 6.08
C LEU A 71 -19.24 -13.40 4.69
N ARG A 72 -20.37 -14.09 4.61
CA ARG A 72 -21.02 -14.46 3.36
C ARG A 72 -22.39 -13.80 3.26
N VAL A 73 -22.71 -13.31 2.07
CA VAL A 73 -23.90 -12.49 1.79
C VAL A 73 -24.72 -13.09 0.66
N GLU A 74 -25.93 -13.55 0.94
CA GLU A 74 -26.86 -14.01 -0.08
C GLU A 74 -28.00 -13.00 -0.26
N LEU A 75 -28.16 -12.47 -1.48
CA LEU A 75 -29.18 -11.48 -1.81
C LEU A 75 -30.50 -12.18 -2.17
N LEU A 76 -31.35 -12.36 -1.16
CA LEU A 76 -32.70 -12.90 -1.34
C LEU A 76 -33.72 -11.78 -1.56
N LEU A 77 -34.87 -12.12 -2.14
CA LEU A 77 -35.97 -11.17 -2.29
C LEU A 77 -36.48 -10.74 -0.90
N GLY A 78 -36.39 -9.44 -0.60
CA GLY A 78 -36.89 -8.83 0.62
C GLY A 78 -35.80 -8.49 1.64
N SER A 79 -34.92 -9.44 1.99
CA SER A 79 -33.82 -9.20 2.94
C SER A 79 -32.58 -10.03 2.61
N PRO A 80 -31.36 -9.47 2.76
CA PRO A 80 -30.15 -10.25 2.61
C PRO A 80 -30.03 -11.29 3.73
N LEU A 81 -29.54 -12.48 3.39
CA LEU A 81 -29.12 -13.48 4.36
C LEU A 81 -27.62 -13.33 4.59
N LEU A 82 -27.22 -13.20 5.85
CA LEU A 82 -25.83 -13.06 6.27
C LEU A 82 -25.43 -14.25 7.13
N SER A 83 -24.24 -14.80 6.87
CA SER A 83 -23.60 -15.78 7.74
C SER A 83 -22.15 -15.38 7.98
N CYS A 84 -21.67 -15.54 9.21
CA CYS A 84 -20.29 -15.29 9.57
C CYS A 84 -19.67 -16.57 10.10
N GLU A 85 -18.46 -16.87 9.65
CA GLU A 85 -17.66 -17.97 10.17
C GLU A 85 -16.34 -17.46 10.70
N ILE A 86 -15.89 -18.02 11.82
CA ILE A 86 -14.57 -17.75 12.39
C ILE A 86 -13.62 -18.83 11.83
N LEU A 87 -12.61 -18.40 11.10
CA LEU A 87 -11.58 -19.26 10.53
C LEU A 87 -10.31 -19.27 11.40
N ASN A 88 -9.54 -20.35 11.28
CA ASN A 88 -8.25 -20.48 11.96
C ASN A 88 -7.12 -19.79 11.16
N ASP A 89 -5.94 -19.69 11.77
CA ASP A 89 -4.69 -19.26 11.12
C ASP A 89 -4.65 -17.80 10.61
N SER A 90 -5.16 -16.86 11.40
CA SER A 90 -5.08 -15.43 11.09
C SER A 90 -3.76 -14.75 11.48
N LEU A 91 -3.64 -13.48 11.10
CA LEU A 91 -2.55 -12.58 11.45
C LEU A 91 -2.98 -11.61 12.57
N SER A 92 -2.15 -11.50 13.61
CA SER A 92 -2.21 -10.36 14.52
C SER A 92 -1.55 -9.16 13.85
N ILE A 93 -2.34 -8.28 13.26
CA ILE A 93 -1.87 -7.16 12.44
C ILE A 93 -2.89 -6.02 12.39
N THR A 94 -2.42 -4.77 12.36
CA THR A 94 -3.25 -3.57 12.16
C THR A 94 -2.66 -2.63 11.12
N SER A 95 -3.51 -1.88 10.42
CA SER A 95 -3.10 -0.83 9.47
C SER A 95 -2.14 -1.32 8.38
N ALA A 96 -2.32 -2.57 7.97
CA ALA A 96 -1.52 -3.16 6.92
C ALA A 96 -1.99 -2.67 5.55
N ILE A 97 -1.11 -2.81 4.56
CA ILE A 97 -1.39 -2.52 3.17
C ILE A 97 -1.61 -3.85 2.46
N VAL A 98 -2.64 -3.91 1.64
CA VAL A 98 -2.89 -5.02 0.72
C VAL A 98 -2.68 -4.51 -0.68
N THR A 99 -1.87 -5.20 -1.48
CA THR A 99 -1.74 -4.92 -2.92
C THR A 99 -2.11 -6.15 -3.74
N PRO A 100 -2.97 -6.04 -4.76
CA PRO A 100 -3.29 -7.16 -5.64
C PRO A 100 -2.09 -7.47 -6.52
N ILE A 101 -1.72 -8.74 -6.59
CA ILE A 101 -0.67 -9.24 -7.50
C ILE A 101 -1.23 -10.08 -8.63
N GLY A 102 -2.46 -10.60 -8.51
CA GLY A 102 -3.09 -11.48 -9.50
C GLY A 102 -4.61 -11.53 -9.34
N TYR A 103 -5.25 -12.56 -9.91
CA TYR A 103 -6.71 -12.72 -9.81
C TYR A 103 -7.09 -13.31 -8.46
N HIS A 104 -7.67 -12.48 -7.58
CA HIS A 104 -7.94 -12.83 -6.18
C HIS A 104 -6.67 -13.24 -5.40
N GLU A 105 -5.52 -12.74 -5.83
CA GLU A 105 -4.22 -12.95 -5.19
C GLU A 105 -3.62 -11.62 -4.76
N TYR A 106 -3.10 -11.57 -3.55
CA TYR A 106 -2.67 -10.35 -2.88
C TYR A 106 -1.37 -10.55 -2.11
N ILE A 107 -0.67 -9.45 -1.87
CA ILE A 107 0.38 -9.36 -0.86
C ILE A 107 -0.07 -8.40 0.24
N ILE A 108 -0.05 -8.89 1.47
CA ILE A 108 -0.11 -8.09 2.69
C ILE A 108 1.31 -7.67 3.04
N LEU A 109 1.52 -6.38 3.23
CA LEU A 109 2.76 -5.81 3.72
C LEU A 109 2.50 -4.69 4.73
N GLY A 110 3.51 -4.38 5.54
CA GLY A 110 3.43 -3.27 6.46
C GLY A 110 2.53 -3.53 7.66
N GLY A 111 2.08 -2.45 8.29
CA GLY A 111 1.26 -2.49 9.51
C GLY A 111 2.05 -2.76 10.79
N TYR A 112 1.35 -3.14 11.84
CA TYR A 112 1.89 -3.25 13.20
C TYR A 112 1.42 -4.55 13.88
N GLN A 113 2.34 -5.21 14.58
CA GLN A 113 2.07 -6.40 15.40
C GLN A 113 1.74 -6.00 16.86
N SER A 114 2.32 -4.89 17.31
CA SER A 114 2.07 -4.28 18.62
C SER A 114 2.29 -2.76 18.52
N ASP A 115 2.01 -2.01 19.59
CA ASP A 115 2.15 -0.54 19.59
C ASP A 115 3.59 -0.05 19.39
N SER A 116 4.56 -0.92 19.64
CA SER A 116 5.99 -0.63 19.51
C SER A 116 6.67 -1.41 18.40
N GLN A 117 5.96 -2.30 17.69
CA GLN A 117 6.56 -3.19 16.71
C GLN A 117 5.82 -3.16 15.37
N LYS A 118 6.51 -2.64 14.34
CA LYS A 118 6.09 -2.75 12.94
C LYS A 118 6.18 -4.20 12.46
N ARG A 119 5.28 -4.62 11.56
CA ARG A 119 5.38 -5.92 10.91
C ARG A 119 6.29 -5.85 9.68
N MET A 120 7.48 -6.42 9.77
CA MET A 120 8.45 -6.40 8.66
C MET A 120 8.25 -7.52 7.63
N GLN A 121 7.44 -8.54 7.93
CA GLN A 121 7.19 -9.69 7.04
C GLN A 121 6.06 -9.41 6.06
N CYS A 122 6.21 -9.93 4.84
CA CYS A 122 5.14 -9.98 3.84
C CYS A 122 4.35 -11.29 3.93
N THR A 123 3.08 -11.26 3.51
CA THR A 123 2.23 -12.45 3.49
C THR A 123 1.47 -12.47 2.17
N TYR A 124 1.62 -13.55 1.42
CA TYR A 124 0.80 -13.83 0.25
C TYR A 124 -0.56 -14.35 0.70
N VAL A 125 -1.59 -13.90 0.00
CA VAL A 125 -2.98 -14.30 0.23
C VAL A 125 -3.62 -14.67 -1.10
N ALA A 126 -4.22 -15.85 -1.17
CA ALA A 126 -5.07 -16.26 -2.28
C ALA A 126 -6.48 -16.51 -1.77
N LEU A 127 -7.48 -16.03 -2.52
CA LEU A 127 -8.88 -16.35 -2.28
C LEU A 127 -9.40 -17.26 -3.40
N ASP A 128 -9.87 -18.44 -3.03
CA ASP A 128 -10.44 -19.42 -3.95
C ASP A 128 -11.83 -19.88 -3.49
N ASP A 129 -12.36 -20.94 -4.11
CA ASP A 129 -13.69 -21.46 -3.80
C ASP A 129 -13.75 -22.19 -2.45
N VAL A 130 -12.60 -22.63 -1.92
CA VAL A 130 -12.50 -23.27 -0.62
C VAL A 130 -12.46 -22.20 0.48
N GLY A 131 -11.68 -21.14 0.27
CA GLY A 131 -11.60 -20.05 1.23
C GLY A 131 -10.43 -19.10 1.00
N ILE A 132 -9.75 -18.76 2.09
CA ILE A 132 -8.58 -17.90 2.12
C ILE A 132 -7.35 -18.75 2.47
N HIS A 133 -6.30 -18.61 1.67
CA HIS A 133 -5.01 -19.25 1.87
C HIS A 133 -3.95 -18.20 2.13
N MET A 134 -3.14 -18.37 3.17
CA MET A 134 -2.11 -17.42 3.55
C MET A 134 -0.76 -18.10 3.70
N GLU A 135 0.27 -17.50 3.07
CA GLU A 135 1.63 -18.00 3.10
C GLU A 135 2.61 -16.87 3.41
N ALA A 136 3.53 -17.10 4.34
CA ALA A 136 4.62 -16.15 4.58
C ALA A 136 5.48 -16.00 3.33
N ARG A 137 5.83 -14.76 2.99
CA ARG A 137 6.76 -14.44 1.89
C ARG A 137 7.99 -13.76 2.45
N GLU A 138 9.11 -13.95 1.76
CA GLU A 138 10.32 -13.20 2.07
C GLU A 138 10.04 -11.70 1.91
N PRO A 139 10.41 -10.89 2.91
CA PRO A 139 10.26 -9.45 2.79
C PRO A 139 11.30 -8.88 1.82
N PRO A 140 11.04 -7.70 1.24
CA PRO A 140 12.08 -6.97 0.53
C PRO A 140 13.22 -6.60 1.49
N GLU A 141 14.38 -6.26 0.92
CA GLU A 141 15.50 -5.73 1.71
C GLU A 141 15.17 -4.33 2.24
N TRP A 142 14.65 -4.28 3.46
CA TRP A 142 14.32 -3.03 4.14
C TRP A 142 15.60 -2.26 4.47
N ASN A 143 15.71 -1.04 3.97
CA ASN A 143 16.82 -0.16 4.33
C ASN A 143 16.76 0.25 5.82
N SER A 144 17.82 0.92 6.29
CA SER A 144 17.93 1.36 7.69
C SER A 144 16.84 2.35 8.08
N GLU A 145 16.44 3.24 7.17
CA GLU A 145 15.42 4.27 7.41
C GLU A 145 14.06 3.63 7.73
N ILE A 146 13.61 2.67 6.91
CA ILE A 146 12.38 1.91 7.13
C ILE A 146 12.50 1.04 8.38
N SER A 147 13.62 0.32 8.54
CA SER A 147 13.81 -0.63 9.63
C SER A 147 13.84 0.05 11.00
N GLN A 148 14.55 1.17 11.12
CA GLN A 148 14.74 1.90 12.38
C GLN A 148 13.60 2.86 12.70
N SER A 149 12.79 3.27 11.71
CA SER A 149 11.65 4.14 11.97
C SER A 149 10.66 3.49 12.94
N ARG A 150 10.06 4.30 13.82
CA ARG A 150 8.99 3.84 14.71
C ARG A 150 7.68 3.58 13.96
N THR A 151 7.38 4.38 12.94
CA THR A 151 6.11 4.33 12.22
C THR A 151 6.30 4.33 10.71
N TRP A 152 5.30 3.80 10.03
CA TRP A 152 5.12 3.91 8.58
C TRP A 152 3.63 3.95 8.27
N PHE A 153 3.32 4.37 7.06
CA PHE A 153 2.00 4.24 6.48
C PHE A 153 2.14 4.20 4.96
N GLY A 154 1.05 3.94 4.26
CA GLY A 154 1.10 3.80 2.83
C GLY A 154 -0.20 3.30 2.24
N GLY A 155 -0.13 2.90 0.98
CA GLY A 155 -1.26 2.37 0.24
C GLY A 155 -0.80 1.56 -0.96
N SER A 156 -1.71 0.75 -1.50
CA SER A 156 -1.46 0.06 -2.76
C SER A 156 -1.41 1.06 -3.92
N LEU A 157 -0.49 0.80 -4.85
CA LEU A 157 -0.42 1.47 -6.16
C LEU A 157 -0.96 0.57 -7.28
N GLU A 158 -1.67 -0.51 -6.92
CA GLU A 158 -2.11 -1.60 -7.81
C GLU A 158 -0.93 -2.35 -8.47
N ASN A 159 -1.23 -3.35 -9.29
CA ASN A 159 -0.25 -4.13 -10.08
C ASN A 159 0.95 -4.62 -9.25
N GLY A 160 0.67 -5.17 -8.07
CA GLY A 160 1.67 -5.69 -7.15
C GLY A 160 2.57 -4.64 -6.51
N SER A 161 2.24 -3.35 -6.60
CA SER A 161 3.05 -2.26 -6.05
C SER A 161 2.37 -1.58 -4.86
N ALA A 162 3.16 -1.00 -3.97
CA ALA A 162 2.69 -0.23 -2.83
C ALA A 162 3.65 0.92 -2.52
N LEU A 163 3.09 2.06 -2.12
CA LEU A 163 3.83 3.21 -1.62
C LEU A 163 3.94 3.11 -0.10
N LEU A 164 5.14 3.33 0.43
CA LEU A 164 5.42 3.46 1.85
C LEU A 164 5.99 4.86 2.14
N ALA A 165 5.51 5.47 3.22
CA ALA A 165 6.00 6.72 3.75
C ALA A 165 6.57 6.50 5.15
N VAL A 166 7.74 7.08 5.41
CA VAL A 166 8.47 6.98 6.67
C VAL A 166 8.84 8.38 7.15
N PRO A 167 8.58 8.76 8.42
CA PRO A 167 8.97 10.07 8.93
C PRO A 167 10.49 10.28 8.87
N SER A 168 10.94 11.46 8.48
CA SER A 168 12.36 11.76 8.29
C SER A 168 13.20 11.83 9.57
N GLY A 169 12.56 11.79 10.74
CA GLY A 169 13.18 11.50 12.05
C GLY A 169 14.29 12.45 12.53
N THR A 170 14.60 13.50 11.78
CA THR A 170 15.80 14.31 11.96
C THR A 170 15.48 15.63 12.67
N ASN A 171 16.40 16.06 13.52
CA ASN A 171 16.41 17.38 14.15
C ASN A 171 17.72 18.08 13.74
N PRO A 172 17.67 19.22 13.02
CA PRO A 172 16.48 19.95 12.58
C PRO A 172 15.69 19.17 11.52
N ALA A 173 14.37 19.35 11.52
CA ALA A 173 13.49 18.70 10.55
C ALA A 173 13.81 19.22 9.14
N PRO A 174 14.14 18.34 8.17
CA PRO A 174 14.24 18.73 6.77
C PRO A 174 12.89 19.28 6.28
N PRO A 175 12.87 20.08 5.20
CA PRO A 175 11.62 20.57 4.61
C PRO A 175 10.69 19.43 4.19
N GLU A 176 11.26 18.26 3.89
CA GLU A 176 10.56 17.03 3.57
C GLU A 176 10.30 16.23 4.86
N GLY A 177 9.04 16.22 5.32
CA GLY A 177 8.64 15.52 6.54
C GLY A 177 8.65 13.99 6.44
N TYR A 178 8.73 13.44 5.23
CA TYR A 178 8.66 12.01 4.96
C TYR A 178 9.58 11.59 3.82
N TYR A 179 10.18 10.42 3.96
CA TYR A 179 10.79 9.66 2.87
C TYR A 179 9.75 8.71 2.28
N PHE A 180 9.73 8.60 0.95
CA PHE A 180 8.80 7.75 0.22
C PHE A 180 9.54 6.63 -0.52
N TYR A 181 8.97 5.42 -0.46
CA TYR A 181 9.52 4.23 -1.10
C TYR A 181 8.41 3.49 -1.83
N GLN A 182 8.71 2.99 -3.03
CA GLN A 182 7.83 2.06 -3.73
C GLN A 182 8.35 0.64 -3.52
N VAL A 183 7.49 -0.24 -3.05
CA VAL A 183 7.74 -1.69 -2.97
C VAL A 183 6.95 -2.35 -4.08
N SER A 184 7.60 -3.22 -4.86
CA SER A 184 6.97 -3.90 -5.99
C SER A 184 7.17 -5.41 -5.87
N PHE A 185 6.10 -6.17 -6.02
CA PHE A 185 6.07 -7.63 -6.02
C PHE A 185 5.80 -8.10 -7.45
N LYS A 186 6.70 -8.93 -8.00
CA LYS A 186 6.50 -9.55 -9.31
C LYS A 186 5.78 -10.88 -9.14
N LEU A 187 4.74 -11.13 -9.94
CA LEU A 187 4.33 -12.50 -10.24
C LEU A 187 5.53 -13.19 -10.89
N LYS A 188 5.88 -14.39 -10.44
CA LYS A 188 6.73 -15.26 -11.27
C LYS A 188 5.88 -15.62 -12.49
N GLU A 189 6.04 -14.89 -13.59
CA GLU A 189 5.66 -15.43 -14.89
C GLU A 189 6.52 -16.68 -15.11
N ASP A 190 5.84 -17.80 -15.38
CA ASP A 190 6.48 -19.04 -15.77
C ASP A 190 7.02 -18.82 -17.19
N GLY A 191 8.28 -18.36 -17.27
CA GLY A 191 9.03 -18.21 -18.51
C GLY A 191 9.28 -16.77 -18.97
N GLU A 192 10.57 -16.49 -19.18
CA GLU A 192 11.15 -15.31 -19.84
C GLU A 192 11.37 -14.08 -18.94
N GLU A 193 12.47 -14.11 -18.19
CA GLU A 193 13.20 -12.86 -17.90
C GLU A 193 13.47 -12.13 -19.23
N PRO A 194 13.04 -10.86 -19.41
CA PRO A 194 13.74 -10.02 -20.35
C PRO A 194 15.09 -9.73 -19.70
N THR A 195 16.11 -10.43 -20.18
CA THR A 195 17.51 -10.08 -19.93
C THR A 195 17.72 -8.63 -20.34
N GLN A 196 17.56 -7.69 -19.40
CA GLN A 196 18.07 -6.35 -19.56
C GLN A 196 19.56 -6.43 -19.20
N THR A 197 20.34 -6.93 -20.15
CA THR A 197 21.78 -6.78 -20.18
C THR A 197 22.08 -5.28 -20.23
N CYS A 198 22.41 -4.70 -19.08
CA CYS A 198 23.18 -3.47 -19.01
C CYS A 198 24.59 -3.78 -19.52
N SER A 199 24.74 -3.82 -20.83
CA SER A 199 26.04 -3.81 -21.50
C SER A 199 26.61 -2.40 -21.39
N GLN A 200 27.37 -2.12 -20.36
CA GLN A 200 28.45 -1.14 -20.43
C GLN A 200 29.76 -1.89 -20.25
N GLU A 201 30.24 -2.44 -21.36
CA GLU A 201 31.62 -2.88 -21.45
C GLU A 201 32.48 -1.66 -21.78
N SER A 202 33.32 -1.31 -20.82
CA SER A 202 34.37 -0.31 -20.91
C SER A 202 35.55 -0.92 -21.66
N THR A 203 35.94 -0.35 -22.80
CA THR A 203 37.29 -0.51 -23.35
C THR A 203 37.78 0.79 -23.99
N ASP A 204 38.95 1.20 -23.55
CA ASP A 204 39.75 2.37 -23.92
C ASP A 204 40.03 2.50 -25.42
N PHE A 205 40.23 3.73 -25.91
CA PHE A 205 41.32 4.05 -26.86
C PHE A 205 41.68 5.53 -26.77
N GLU A 206 42.93 5.80 -26.36
CA GLU A 206 43.60 7.09 -26.47
C GLU A 206 44.06 7.38 -27.91
N ASP A 207 44.06 8.68 -28.23
CA ASP A 207 45.13 9.44 -28.91
C ASP A 207 45.02 9.84 -30.40
N SER A 208 45.20 11.17 -30.59
CA SER A 208 45.73 11.93 -31.75
C SER A 208 44.86 12.15 -33.00
N ALA A 209 44.79 13.31 -33.69
CA ALA A 209 45.33 14.68 -33.56
C ALA A 209 44.54 15.62 -34.55
N PRO A 210 44.74 16.96 -34.59
CA PRO A 210 43.77 17.92 -35.12
C PRO A 210 43.92 18.19 -36.64
N LEU A 211 42.84 18.66 -37.27
CA LEU A 211 42.87 19.17 -38.65
C LEU A 211 42.35 20.63 -38.68
N GLU A 212 43.28 21.57 -38.74
CA GLU A 212 43.11 22.89 -39.34
C GLU A 212 43.34 22.78 -40.86
N ASP A 213 42.40 23.27 -41.65
CA ASP A 213 42.64 24.25 -42.73
C ASP A 213 41.26 24.63 -43.31
N SER A 214 40.84 25.89 -43.17
CA SER A 214 41.01 26.96 -44.16
C SER A 214 39.94 26.91 -45.25
N GLU A 215 38.99 27.86 -45.23
CA GLU A 215 38.98 28.99 -46.18
C GLU A 215 37.71 29.85 -46.09
N GLU A 216 37.87 31.04 -46.64
CA GLU A 216 37.22 32.31 -46.33
C GLU A 216 35.80 32.46 -46.87
N LEU A 217 34.98 33.29 -46.21
CA LEU A 217 34.06 34.21 -46.92
C LEU A 217 33.85 35.50 -46.10
N TYR A 218 34.54 36.56 -46.51
CA TYR A 218 34.21 37.94 -46.18
C TYR A 218 33.14 38.46 -47.15
N PHE A 219 32.04 39.00 -46.62
CA PHE A 219 31.26 40.02 -47.33
C PHE A 219 31.00 41.21 -46.41
N GLY A 220 31.70 42.30 -46.73
CA GLY A 220 31.23 43.69 -46.64
C GLY A 220 30.76 44.21 -45.29
N ARG A 221 31.63 44.95 -44.61
CA ARG A 221 31.22 46.04 -43.72
C ARG A 221 31.14 47.31 -44.56
N GLU A 222 30.13 48.16 -44.35
CA GLU A 222 30.35 49.57 -43.94
C GLU A 222 29.03 50.28 -43.58
N PRO A 223 29.10 51.40 -42.83
CA PRO A 223 28.19 51.79 -41.75
C PRO A 223 27.34 53.01 -42.16
N HIS A 224 26.70 53.64 -41.18
CA HIS A 224 25.75 54.77 -41.28
C HIS A 224 24.33 54.23 -41.60
N GLU A 225 23.39 54.23 -40.65
CA GLU A 225 22.76 55.45 -40.12
C GLU A 225 22.68 55.44 -38.58
N MET A 226 23.18 56.52 -37.99
CA MET A 226 22.78 57.03 -36.69
C MET A 226 21.41 57.70 -36.80
N GLU A 227 20.82 58.02 -35.64
CA GLU A 227 19.67 58.90 -35.39
C GLU A 227 18.31 58.18 -35.42
N ASP A 228 17.38 58.37 -34.48
CA ASP A 228 17.34 58.99 -33.17
C ASP A 228 15.92 58.72 -32.63
N SER A 229 15.71 58.96 -31.34
CA SER A 229 14.45 59.35 -30.71
C SER A 229 13.54 58.27 -30.09
N SER A 230 13.45 58.43 -28.76
CA SER A 230 12.36 58.17 -27.80
C SER A 230 12.25 56.78 -27.17
#